data_AF-A0A8H3X994-F1
#
_entry.id   AF-A0A8H3X994-F1
#
_cell.length_a   1.000
_cell.length_b   1.000
_cell.length_c   1.000
_cell.angle_alpha   90.00
_cell.angle_beta   90.00
_cell.angle_gamma   90.00
#
_symmetry.space_group_name_H-M   'P 1'
#
loop_
_entity.id
_entity.type
_entity.pdbx_description
1 polymer ?
#
loop_
_entity_poly.entity_id
_entity_poly.type
_entity_poly.pdbx_seq_one_letter_code
_entity_poly.pdbx_strand_id
1 'polypeptide(L)'
;MKCKYFYKQGTVFLDLLTWARKIFQTEVKHTLDYILKEYGLEGKADLLYLLSDSDNLHSMFVYITLIKHYNDLEILSKMVLKLLSKCNIDYQICLNSMNVNKEMLENYAIDIAYYCFIDTLKLQKLLIKRNIISDYIQLAAILCVTISNVFLNGVGTLVLNTYGRYTAKCYKLLSTILKRIVETGNKYEGALVLEVEDKEINELVADLDINSFYPNAIIQNNIDLSTLVNNEYDDSSLIIVSNKEKIYRKFLPHYNDKEKMGLMPLMCKKLLSEKSVAKINIKKYKNNNILLSYWTAKSNALKTLANATYGYSGSRFSPLFKKSIASS
;
A
#
# COMPACT_ATOMS: atom_id res chain seq x y z
N MET A 1 10.27 -36.43 11.76
CA MET A 1 11.72 -36.29 11.43
C MET A 1 12.24 -34.97 11.98
N LYS A 2 13.12 -34.98 13.00
CA LYS A 2 13.88 -33.78 13.39
C LYS A 2 15.03 -33.60 12.40
N CYS A 3 14.93 -32.59 11.55
CA CYS A 3 15.97 -32.26 10.58
C CYS A 3 17.21 -31.75 11.33
N LYS A 4 18.36 -32.39 11.16
CA LYS A 4 19.65 -31.89 11.64
C LYS A 4 20.27 -31.03 10.55
N TYR A 5 20.59 -29.78 10.87
CA TYR A 5 21.18 -28.82 9.96
C TYR A 5 22.70 -28.93 9.97
N PHE A 6 23.31 -28.93 8.78
CA PHE A 6 24.75 -28.85 8.61
C PHE A 6 25.08 -27.57 7.83
N TYR A 7 25.81 -26.66 8.45
CA TYR A 7 26.30 -25.44 7.81
C TYR A 7 27.65 -25.73 7.13
N LYS A 8 27.77 -25.40 5.83
CA LYS A 8 29.04 -25.42 5.09
C LYS A 8 29.35 -23.98 4.66
N GLN A 9 30.53 -23.49 5.02
CA GLN A 9 30.95 -22.11 4.76
C GLN A 9 31.04 -21.87 3.24
N GLY A 10 30.42 -20.80 2.74
CA GLY A 10 30.38 -20.45 1.32
C GLY A 10 29.15 -20.95 0.54
N THR A 11 28.25 -21.71 1.17
CA THR A 11 26.96 -22.09 0.55
C THR A 11 25.79 -21.28 1.10
N VAL A 12 25.01 -20.66 0.21
CA VAL A 12 23.69 -20.11 0.56
C VAL A 12 22.67 -21.25 0.48
N PHE A 13 22.22 -21.73 1.64
CA PHE A 13 21.16 -22.72 1.70
C PHE A 13 19.81 -21.99 1.72
N LEU A 14 19.23 -21.80 0.54
CA LEU A 14 17.83 -21.40 0.43
C LEU A 14 16.98 -22.66 0.63
N ASP A 15 16.42 -22.83 1.83
CA ASP A 15 15.27 -23.71 2.01
C ASP A 15 14.08 -23.06 1.29
N LEU A 16 14.06 -23.23 -0.04
CA LEU A 16 13.07 -22.65 -0.94
C LEU A 16 11.66 -23.03 -0.53
N LEU A 17 11.46 -24.17 0.15
CA LEU A 17 10.15 -24.65 0.57
C LEU A 17 9.68 -23.99 1.87
N THR A 18 10.55 -23.85 2.87
CA THR A 18 10.23 -23.12 4.11
C THR A 18 10.14 -21.62 3.84
N TRP A 19 10.96 -21.10 2.92
CA TRP A 19 10.89 -19.74 2.40
C TRP A 19 9.58 -19.52 1.63
N ALA A 20 9.23 -20.41 0.70
CA ALA A 20 7.98 -20.33 -0.07
C ALA A 20 6.73 -20.51 0.82
N ARG A 21 6.72 -21.43 1.79
CA ARG A 21 5.58 -21.59 2.71
C ARG A 21 5.41 -20.41 3.66
N LYS A 22 6.48 -19.72 4.05
CA LYS A 22 6.41 -18.50 4.86
C LYS A 22 6.04 -17.25 4.06
N ILE A 23 6.34 -17.22 2.76
CA ILE A 23 6.12 -16.05 1.89
C ILE A 23 4.83 -16.16 1.07
N PHE A 24 4.47 -17.36 0.63
CA PHE A 24 3.32 -17.64 -0.25
C PHE A 24 2.16 -18.33 0.49
N GLN A 25 2.00 -18.14 1.81
CA GLN A 25 0.66 -18.15 2.42
C GLN A 25 -0.10 -16.87 2.03
N THR A 26 -0.01 -16.49 0.77
CA THR A 26 -0.81 -15.42 0.21
C THR A 26 -2.18 -16.04 -0.03
N GLU A 27 -3.18 -15.60 0.73
CA GLU A 27 -4.58 -15.85 0.40
C GLU A 27 -4.77 -15.64 -1.11
N VAL A 28 -5.64 -16.43 -1.77
CA VAL A 28 -5.82 -16.39 -3.23
C VAL A 28 -5.97 -14.96 -3.75
N LYS A 29 -6.61 -14.08 -2.97
CA LYS A 29 -6.77 -12.64 -3.23
C LYS A 29 -5.47 -11.83 -3.41
N HIS A 30 -4.33 -12.38 -3.03
CA HIS A 30 -3.00 -11.77 -3.10
C HIS A 30 -2.12 -12.37 -4.19
N THR A 31 -2.62 -13.36 -4.93
CA THR A 31 -1.92 -13.93 -6.08
C THR A 31 -1.96 -12.98 -7.27
N LEU A 32 -0.92 -13.01 -8.11
CA LEU A 32 -0.88 -12.20 -9.33
C LEU A 32 -2.03 -12.56 -10.26
N ASP A 33 -2.38 -13.84 -10.40
CA ASP A 33 -3.50 -14.30 -11.23
C ASP A 33 -4.83 -13.69 -10.79
N TYR A 34 -5.13 -13.74 -9.48
CA TYR A 34 -6.31 -13.09 -8.93
C TYR A 34 -6.32 -11.58 -9.21
N ILE A 35 -5.19 -10.90 -9.00
CA ILE A 35 -5.07 -9.47 -9.28
C ILE A 35 -5.31 -9.21 -10.78
N LEU A 36 -4.72 -9.99 -11.68
CA LEU A 36 -4.90 -9.82 -13.12
C LEU A 36 -6.37 -9.99 -13.54
N LYS A 37 -7.10 -10.95 -12.94
CA LYS A 37 -8.54 -11.16 -13.16
C LYS A 37 -9.38 -9.96 -12.72
N GLU A 38 -9.17 -9.44 -11.52
CA GLU A 38 -9.83 -8.23 -11.00
C GLU A 38 -9.65 -7.02 -11.95
N TYR A 39 -8.50 -6.95 -12.63
CA TYR A 39 -8.21 -5.90 -13.60
C TYR A 39 -8.51 -6.29 -15.05
N GLY A 40 -9.28 -7.34 -15.33
CA GLY A 40 -9.64 -7.75 -16.70
C GLY A 40 -8.43 -7.97 -17.61
N LEU A 41 -7.30 -8.40 -17.04
CA LEU A 41 -6.06 -8.73 -17.73
C LEU A 41 -5.88 -10.25 -17.84
N GLU A 42 -6.99 -10.97 -18.03
CA GLU A 42 -7.07 -12.43 -18.10
C GLU A 42 -6.34 -13.03 -19.32
N GLY A 43 -6.24 -14.36 -19.36
CA GLY A 43 -5.57 -15.09 -20.44
C GLY A 43 -4.09 -15.37 -20.19
N LYS A 44 -3.65 -15.37 -18.93
CA LYS A 44 -2.41 -16.06 -18.55
C LYS A 44 -2.76 -17.54 -18.36
N ALA A 45 -2.16 -18.42 -19.15
CA ALA A 45 -2.14 -19.84 -18.82
C ALA A 45 -1.16 -20.03 -17.65
N ASP A 46 -1.66 -20.50 -16.50
CA ASP A 46 -0.78 -20.70 -15.35
C ASP A 46 -0.13 -22.09 -15.44
N LEU A 47 1.20 -22.11 -15.35
CA LEU A 47 1.96 -23.35 -15.25
C LEU A 47 2.04 -23.72 -13.77
N LEU A 48 1.57 -24.91 -13.43
CA LEU A 48 1.64 -25.38 -12.05
C LEU A 48 3.11 -25.47 -11.60
N TYR A 49 3.40 -25.00 -10.39
CA TYR A 49 4.76 -25.10 -9.84
C TYR A 49 5.15 -26.55 -9.55
N LEU A 50 4.18 -27.36 -9.14
CA LEU A 50 4.33 -28.78 -8.82
C LEU A 50 3.28 -29.58 -9.59
N LEU A 51 3.55 -30.86 -9.80
CA LEU A 51 2.55 -31.78 -10.33
C LEU A 51 1.36 -31.89 -9.38
N SER A 52 0.14 -31.74 -9.91
CA SER A 52 -1.11 -31.88 -9.14
C SER A 52 -1.73 -33.27 -9.29
N ASP A 53 -1.72 -33.85 -10.50
CA ASP A 53 -2.41 -35.09 -10.84
C ASP A 53 -1.59 -35.93 -11.86
N SER A 54 -1.91 -37.22 -12.01
CA SER A 54 -1.22 -38.15 -12.93
C SER A 54 -1.27 -37.69 -14.39
N ASP A 55 -2.31 -36.95 -14.77
CA ASP A 55 -2.60 -36.57 -16.14
C ASP A 55 -1.99 -35.21 -16.50
N ASN A 56 -1.64 -34.40 -15.49
CA ASN A 56 -1.18 -33.02 -15.67
C ASN A 56 0.33 -32.90 -15.46
N LEU A 57 1.08 -33.45 -16.41
CA LEU A 57 2.54 -33.49 -16.44
C LEU A 57 3.21 -32.14 -16.76
N HIS A 58 2.42 -31.07 -16.87
CA HIS A 58 2.84 -29.71 -17.24
C HIS A 58 3.14 -28.91 -15.98
N SER A 59 4.34 -29.12 -15.42
CA SER A 59 4.79 -28.33 -14.27
C SER A 59 6.13 -27.65 -14.51
N MET A 60 6.27 -26.46 -13.96
CA MET A 60 7.48 -25.65 -14.09
C MET A 60 8.70 -26.36 -13.50
N PHE A 61 8.52 -27.13 -12.42
CA PHE A 61 9.58 -27.95 -11.84
C PHE A 61 10.09 -29.02 -12.81
N VAL A 62 9.20 -29.78 -13.46
CA VAL A 62 9.58 -30.83 -14.41
C VAL A 62 10.30 -30.22 -15.60
N TYR A 63 9.76 -29.16 -16.18
CA TYR A 63 10.32 -28.52 -17.37
C TYR A 63 11.72 -27.95 -17.10
N ILE A 64 11.91 -27.19 -16.00
CA ILE A 64 13.21 -26.62 -15.64
C ILE A 64 14.24 -27.72 -15.32
N THR A 65 13.81 -28.75 -14.58
CA THR A 65 14.69 -29.84 -14.17
C THR A 65 15.21 -30.61 -15.38
N LEU A 66 14.34 -30.88 -16.37
CA LEU A 66 14.72 -31.54 -17.61
C LEU A 66 15.66 -30.71 -18.46
N ILE A 67 15.34 -29.43 -18.66
CA ILE A 67 16.19 -28.52 -19.45
C ILE A 67 17.59 -28.43 -18.84
N LYS A 68 17.70 -28.36 -17.51
CA LYS A 68 18.97 -28.14 -16.81
C LYS A 68 19.84 -29.40 -16.70
N HIS A 69 19.22 -30.57 -16.52
CA HIS A 69 19.90 -31.84 -16.23
C HIS A 69 19.63 -32.89 -17.30
N TYR A 70 19.44 -32.45 -18.56
CA TYR A 70 19.21 -33.33 -19.70
C TYR A 70 20.31 -34.41 -19.78
N ASN A 71 19.89 -35.68 -19.88
CA ASN A 71 20.72 -36.89 -19.87
C ASN A 71 21.46 -37.24 -18.54
N ASP A 72 21.22 -36.53 -17.43
CA ASP A 72 21.75 -36.90 -16.11
C ASP A 72 20.72 -37.67 -15.28
N LEU A 73 20.59 -38.97 -15.56
CA LEU A 73 19.62 -39.85 -14.91
C LEU A 73 19.80 -39.95 -13.39
N GLU A 74 21.03 -39.82 -12.89
CA GLU A 74 21.31 -39.92 -11.46
C GLU A 74 20.80 -38.67 -10.72
N ILE A 75 21.01 -37.48 -11.28
CA ILE A 75 20.48 -36.23 -10.72
C ILE A 75 18.96 -36.18 -10.85
N LEU A 76 18.40 -36.59 -12.00
CA LEU A 76 16.95 -36.63 -12.21
C LEU A 76 16.26 -37.54 -11.20
N SER A 77 16.76 -38.77 -11.00
CA SER A 77 16.22 -39.71 -10.00
C SER A 77 16.28 -39.13 -8.58
N LYS A 78 17.39 -38.48 -8.19
CA LYS A 78 17.51 -37.79 -6.89
C LYS A 78 16.50 -36.64 -6.74
N MET A 79 16.21 -35.90 -7.81
CA MET A 79 15.22 -34.81 -7.78
C MET A 79 13.78 -35.34 -7.70
N VAL A 80 13.45 -36.41 -8.43
CA VAL A 80 12.15 -37.10 -8.33
C VAL A 80 11.90 -37.61 -6.92
N LEU A 81 12.89 -38.26 -6.30
CA LEU A 81 12.78 -38.73 -4.89
C LEU A 81 12.47 -37.58 -3.91
N LYS A 82 13.05 -36.40 -4.14
CA LYS A 82 12.73 -35.21 -3.33
C LYS A 82 11.30 -34.73 -3.58
N LEU A 83 10.84 -34.75 -4.83
CA LEU A 83 9.48 -34.33 -5.20
C LEU A 83 8.41 -35.26 -4.59
N LEU A 84 8.62 -36.56 -4.59
CA LEU A 84 7.69 -37.56 -4.03
C LEU A 84 7.44 -37.39 -2.53
N SER A 85 8.41 -36.83 -1.80
CA SER A 85 8.19 -36.47 -0.39
C SER A 85 7.16 -35.35 -0.19
N LYS A 86 6.72 -34.70 -1.28
CA LYS A 86 5.84 -33.52 -1.31
C LYS A 86 4.59 -33.70 -2.16
N CYS A 87 4.61 -34.59 -3.14
CA CYS A 87 3.50 -34.87 -4.06
C CYS A 87 3.06 -36.33 -3.92
N ASN A 88 1.75 -36.60 -3.88
CA ASN A 88 1.20 -37.95 -3.77
C ASN A 88 1.08 -38.62 -5.15
N ILE A 89 2.19 -38.69 -5.86
CA ILE A 89 2.28 -39.20 -7.24
C ILE A 89 3.23 -40.39 -7.25
N ASP A 90 3.03 -41.33 -8.16
CA ASP A 90 3.90 -42.51 -8.27
C ASP A 90 5.30 -42.15 -8.82
N TYR A 91 6.34 -42.82 -8.29
CA TYR A 91 7.74 -42.61 -8.70
C TYR A 91 7.95 -42.93 -10.18
N GLN A 92 7.37 -44.02 -10.67
CA GLN A 92 7.57 -44.47 -12.04
C GLN A 92 6.89 -43.52 -13.03
N ILE A 93 5.71 -42.99 -12.67
CA ILE A 93 5.01 -41.97 -13.47
C ILE A 93 5.87 -40.70 -13.56
N CYS A 94 6.45 -40.23 -12.45
CA CYS A 94 7.34 -39.06 -12.44
C CYS A 94 8.63 -39.28 -13.23
N LEU A 95 9.21 -40.48 -13.17
CA LEU A 95 10.45 -40.78 -13.88
C LEU A 95 10.21 -40.91 -15.39
N ASN A 96 9.10 -41.54 -15.77
CA ASN A 96 8.71 -41.68 -17.17
C ASN A 96 8.41 -40.31 -17.81
N SER A 97 7.79 -39.38 -17.07
CA SER A 97 7.54 -38.02 -17.55
C SER A 97 8.82 -37.20 -17.70
N MET A 98 9.90 -37.61 -17.03
CA MET A 98 11.24 -37.04 -17.19
C MET A 98 12.08 -37.69 -18.30
N ASN A 99 11.55 -38.70 -18.98
CA ASN A 99 12.23 -39.33 -20.11
C ASN A 99 11.68 -38.79 -21.43
N VAL A 100 12.20 -37.64 -21.86
CA VAL A 100 11.72 -36.92 -23.05
C VAL A 100 12.79 -36.82 -24.14
N ASN A 101 12.35 -36.80 -25.40
CA ASN A 101 13.23 -36.57 -26.53
C ASN A 101 13.66 -35.09 -26.60
N LYS A 102 14.66 -34.81 -27.45
CA LYS A 102 15.20 -33.44 -27.60
C LYS A 102 14.17 -32.44 -28.11
N GLU A 103 13.28 -32.85 -29.00
CA GLU A 103 12.21 -32.00 -29.55
C GLU A 103 11.19 -31.57 -28.47
N MET A 104 10.79 -32.49 -27.58
CA MET A 104 9.93 -32.16 -26.44
C MET A 104 10.64 -31.25 -25.44
N LEU A 105 11.95 -31.43 -25.24
CA LEU A 105 12.76 -30.53 -24.41
C LEU A 105 12.74 -29.09 -24.97
N GLU A 106 12.87 -28.96 -26.29
CA GLU A 106 12.78 -27.68 -26.99
C GLU A 106 11.39 -27.05 -26.80
N ASN A 107 10.30 -27.84 -26.92
CA ASN A 107 8.94 -27.37 -26.63
C ASN A 107 8.78 -26.90 -25.18
N TYR A 108 9.29 -27.64 -24.18
CA TYR A 108 9.23 -27.20 -22.77
C TYR A 108 10.01 -25.91 -22.52
N ALA A 109 11.13 -25.73 -23.21
CA ALA A 109 11.89 -24.48 -23.14
C ALA A 109 11.11 -23.31 -23.76
N ILE A 110 10.43 -23.54 -24.89
CA ILE A 110 9.53 -22.57 -25.52
C ILE A 110 8.37 -22.21 -24.58
N ASP A 111 7.74 -23.19 -23.95
CA ASP A 111 6.62 -22.98 -23.02
C ASP A 111 7.04 -22.16 -21.80
N ILE A 112 8.19 -22.47 -21.19
CA ILE A 112 8.73 -21.65 -20.09
C ILE A 112 9.05 -20.23 -20.56
N ALA A 113 9.71 -20.09 -21.72
CA ALA A 113 10.06 -18.78 -22.25
C ALA A 113 8.80 -17.94 -22.52
N TYR A 114 7.76 -18.55 -23.10
CA TYR A 114 6.47 -17.94 -23.33
C TYR A 114 5.78 -17.55 -22.01
N TYR A 115 5.76 -18.46 -21.01
CA TYR A 115 5.21 -18.17 -19.68
C TYR A 115 5.89 -16.97 -19.02
N CYS A 116 7.22 -16.95 -18.98
CA CYS A 116 8.02 -15.85 -18.41
C CYS A 116 7.78 -14.53 -19.17
N PHE A 117 7.65 -14.59 -20.49
CA PHE A 117 7.36 -13.43 -21.34
C PHE A 117 5.98 -12.86 -21.02
N ILE A 118 4.94 -13.71 -20.95
CA ILE A 118 3.58 -13.31 -20.61
C ILE A 118 3.54 -12.70 -19.20
N ASP A 119 4.22 -13.28 -18.22
CA ASP A 119 4.28 -12.74 -16.85
C ASP A 119 4.87 -11.33 -16.80
N THR A 120 5.99 -11.13 -17.51
CA THR A 120 6.64 -9.83 -17.59
C THR A 120 5.73 -8.81 -18.27
N LEU A 121 5.09 -9.19 -19.38
CA LEU A 121 4.18 -8.32 -20.14
C LEU A 121 2.93 -7.97 -19.33
N LYS A 122 2.33 -8.93 -18.63
CA LYS A 122 1.14 -8.74 -17.80
C LYS A 122 1.43 -7.83 -16.60
N LEU A 123 2.60 -7.99 -15.98
CA LEU A 123 3.06 -7.08 -14.92
C LEU A 123 3.17 -5.64 -15.44
N GLN A 124 3.79 -5.43 -16.61
CA GLN A 124 3.87 -4.10 -17.23
C GLN A 124 2.48 -3.51 -17.53
N LYS A 125 1.57 -4.30 -18.10
CA LYS A 125 0.18 -3.88 -18.35
C LYS A 125 -0.54 -3.51 -17.05
N LEU A 126 -0.33 -4.26 -15.98
CA LEU A 126 -0.89 -3.96 -14.66
C LEU A 126 -0.35 -2.65 -14.09
N LEU A 127 0.96 -2.41 -14.19
CA LEU A 127 1.59 -1.15 -13.74
C LEU A 127 0.97 0.07 -14.45
N ILE A 128 0.75 -0.03 -15.76
CA ILE A 128 0.11 1.03 -16.57
C ILE A 128 -1.35 1.19 -16.17
N LYS A 129 -2.12 0.10 -16.08
CA LYS A 129 -3.55 0.12 -15.75
C LYS A 129 -3.82 0.68 -14.35
N ARG A 130 -2.95 0.36 -13.38
CA ARG A 130 -3.00 0.90 -12.01
C ARG A 130 -2.37 2.28 -11.87
N ASN A 131 -1.72 2.80 -12.92
CA ASN A 131 -1.05 4.09 -12.92
C ASN A 131 -0.03 4.29 -11.78
N ILE A 132 0.61 3.20 -11.33
CA ILE A 132 1.44 3.17 -10.11
C ILE A 132 2.59 4.17 -10.21
N ILE A 133 3.27 4.20 -11.36
CA ILE A 133 4.43 5.08 -11.57
C ILE A 133 4.02 6.55 -11.45
N SER A 134 2.91 6.94 -12.08
CA SER A 134 2.43 8.32 -12.01
C SER A 134 2.03 8.72 -10.59
N ASP A 135 1.28 7.86 -9.87
CA ASP A 135 0.88 8.12 -8.49
C ASP A 135 2.09 8.40 -7.59
N TYR A 136 3.13 7.59 -7.71
CA TYR A 136 4.36 7.73 -6.92
C TYR A 136 5.18 8.95 -7.34
N ILE A 137 5.25 9.26 -8.63
CA ILE A 137 5.88 10.50 -9.13
C ILE A 137 5.17 11.73 -8.56
N GLN A 138 3.83 11.76 -8.58
CA GLN A 138 3.08 12.90 -8.04
C GLN A 138 3.30 13.05 -6.54
N LEU A 139 3.27 11.94 -5.79
CA LEU A 139 3.51 11.97 -4.36
C LEU A 139 4.94 12.45 -4.04
N ALA A 140 5.95 11.93 -4.75
CA ALA A 140 7.34 12.35 -4.64
C ALA A 140 7.51 13.85 -4.95
N ALA A 141 6.88 14.34 -6.03
CA ALA A 141 6.95 15.73 -6.45
C ALA A 141 6.33 16.69 -5.41
N ILE A 142 5.15 16.38 -4.88
CA ILE A 142 4.46 17.19 -3.86
C ILE A 142 5.31 17.26 -2.58
N LEU A 143 5.80 16.10 -2.13
CA LEU A 143 6.62 15.97 -0.93
C LEU A 143 8.04 16.54 -1.11
N CYS A 144 8.51 16.66 -2.36
CA CYS A 144 9.90 16.96 -2.72
C CYS A 144 10.89 15.95 -2.13
N VAL A 145 10.59 14.67 -2.35
CA VAL A 145 11.48 13.54 -2.04
C VAL A 145 11.70 12.71 -3.29
N THR A 146 12.64 11.76 -3.25
CA THR A 146 12.83 10.82 -4.35
C THR A 146 11.68 9.81 -4.42
N ILE A 147 11.46 9.23 -5.61
CA ILE A 147 10.50 8.13 -5.78
C ILE A 147 10.87 6.97 -4.83
N SER A 148 12.16 6.64 -4.72
CA SER A 148 12.65 5.61 -3.79
C SER A 148 12.26 5.90 -2.33
N ASN A 149 12.30 7.16 -1.90
CA ASN A 149 11.85 7.53 -0.56
C ASN A 149 10.34 7.31 -0.36
N VAL A 150 9.52 7.48 -1.40
CA VAL A 150 8.08 7.16 -1.32
C VAL A 150 7.84 5.66 -1.18
N PHE A 151 8.64 4.83 -1.86
CA PHE A 151 8.55 3.37 -1.77
C PHE A 151 9.07 2.80 -0.45
N LEU A 152 10.19 3.31 0.05
CA LEU A 152 10.91 2.69 1.16
C LEU A 152 10.49 3.23 2.54
N ASN A 153 9.93 4.45 2.60
CA ASN A 153 9.55 5.05 3.87
C ASN A 153 8.06 4.88 4.17
N GLY A 154 7.75 4.70 5.46
CA GLY A 154 6.37 4.80 5.93
C GLY A 154 5.79 6.20 5.74
N VAL A 155 4.46 6.27 5.62
CA VAL A 155 3.70 7.51 5.41
C VAL A 155 4.05 8.60 6.44
N GLY A 156 4.32 8.21 7.69
CA GLY A 156 4.69 9.16 8.75
C GLY A 156 5.97 9.95 8.45
N THR A 157 7.00 9.32 7.87
CA THR A 157 8.25 9.99 7.48
C THR A 157 8.01 10.99 6.35
N LEU A 158 7.14 10.64 5.40
CA LEU A 158 6.75 11.52 4.29
C LEU A 158 6.00 12.76 4.79
N VAL A 159 5.06 12.56 5.71
CA VAL A 159 4.33 13.66 6.36
C VAL A 159 5.29 14.54 7.17
N LEU A 160 6.21 13.94 7.94
CA LEU A 160 7.19 14.68 8.72
C LEU A 160 8.11 15.55 7.85
N ASN A 161 8.53 15.05 6.68
CA ASN A 161 9.29 15.85 5.71
C ASN A 161 8.49 17.09 5.26
N THR A 162 7.19 16.92 5.03
CA THR A 162 6.30 18.03 4.68
C THR A 162 6.21 19.04 5.81
N TYR A 163 6.02 18.60 7.05
CA TYR A 163 6.04 19.47 8.23
C TYR A 163 7.35 20.27 8.31
N GLY A 164 8.50 19.61 8.16
CA GLY A 164 9.83 20.25 8.17
C GLY A 164 9.98 21.35 7.11
N ARG A 165 9.42 21.13 5.92
CA ARG A 165 9.43 22.13 4.83
C ARG A 165 8.56 23.34 5.15
N TYR A 166 7.39 23.12 5.76
CA TYR A 166 6.50 24.23 6.13
C TYR A 166 7.00 24.98 7.36
N THR A 167 7.60 24.30 8.35
CA THR A 167 8.23 24.98 9.49
C THR A 167 9.35 25.90 9.04
N ALA A 168 10.21 25.44 8.11
CA ALA A 168 11.29 26.25 7.55
C ALA A 168 10.76 27.52 6.85
N LYS A 169 9.66 27.40 6.10
CA LYS A 169 9.01 28.56 5.42
C LYS A 169 8.36 29.55 6.39
N CYS A 170 7.95 29.09 7.56
CA CYS A 170 7.29 29.93 8.57
C CYS A 170 8.25 30.36 9.69
N TYR A 171 9.55 30.11 9.57
CA TYR A 171 10.55 30.37 10.61
C TYR A 171 10.19 29.77 11.98
N LYS A 172 9.59 28.57 11.97
CA LYS A 172 9.23 27.79 13.17
C LYS A 172 10.17 26.60 13.35
N LEU A 173 10.29 26.11 14.58
CA LEU A 173 11.01 24.88 14.90
C LEU A 173 10.03 23.74 15.17
N LEU A 174 10.41 22.53 14.73
CA LEU A 174 9.67 21.30 15.00
C LEU A 174 10.39 20.50 16.08
N SER A 175 9.67 20.09 17.12
CA SER A 175 10.25 19.15 18.10
C SER A 175 10.45 17.78 17.45
N THR A 176 11.64 17.22 17.61
CA THR A 176 11.99 15.85 17.21
C THR A 176 11.92 14.86 18.37
N ILE A 177 11.57 15.33 19.57
CA ILE A 177 11.50 14.52 20.77
C ILE A 177 10.28 13.62 20.69
N LEU A 178 10.51 12.30 20.66
CA LEU A 178 9.46 11.31 20.82
C LEU A 178 8.89 11.41 22.23
N LYS A 179 7.56 11.53 22.34
CA LYS A 179 6.87 11.55 23.62
C LYS A 179 6.90 10.13 24.21
N ARG A 180 7.92 9.85 25.03
CA ARG A 180 8.24 8.52 25.57
C ARG A 180 7.16 7.95 26.50
N ILE A 181 6.28 8.80 27.06
CA ILE A 181 5.15 8.37 27.87
C ILE A 181 3.93 8.28 26.95
N VAL A 182 3.80 7.16 26.27
CA VAL A 182 2.56 6.79 25.59
C VAL A 182 1.80 5.91 26.57
N GLU A 183 0.80 6.46 27.27
CA GLU A 183 -0.12 5.67 28.07
C GLU A 183 -0.69 4.54 27.21
N THR A 184 -0.28 3.31 27.50
CA THR A 184 -0.51 2.14 26.63
C THR A 184 -1.99 1.79 26.48
N GLY A 185 -2.87 2.27 27.36
CA GLY A 185 -4.31 1.96 27.35
C GLY A 185 -5.24 2.96 26.64
N ASN A 186 -4.82 4.19 26.40
CA ASN A 186 -5.77 5.27 26.09
C ASN A 186 -5.89 5.55 24.58
N LYS A 187 -6.64 4.71 23.85
CA LYS A 187 -7.10 5.07 22.48
C LYS A 187 -8.01 6.31 22.57
N TYR A 188 -8.04 7.13 21.51
CA TYR A 188 -9.04 8.19 21.37
C TYR A 188 -10.24 7.63 20.59
N GLU A 189 -11.40 8.23 20.79
CA GLU A 189 -12.65 7.86 20.12
C GLU A 189 -12.51 8.03 18.60
N GLY A 190 -13.02 7.05 17.84
CA GLY A 190 -12.93 7.01 16.39
C GLY A 190 -14.09 7.73 15.70
N ALA A 191 -14.31 7.41 14.42
CA ALA A 191 -15.46 7.92 13.68
C ALA A 191 -16.77 7.29 14.17
N LEU A 192 -17.86 8.05 14.10
CA LEU A 192 -19.22 7.54 14.28
C LEU A 192 -19.61 6.70 13.07
N VAL A 193 -20.10 5.49 13.31
CA VAL A 193 -20.73 4.64 12.29
C VAL A 193 -22.19 4.49 12.71
N LEU A 194 -23.10 4.93 11.85
CA LEU A 194 -24.53 4.75 12.07
C LEU A 194 -24.90 3.28 11.86
N GLU A 195 -25.77 2.75 12.70
CA GLU A 195 -26.33 1.43 12.51
C GLU A 195 -27.19 1.41 11.23
N VAL A 196 -27.00 0.37 10.42
CA VAL A 196 -27.76 0.19 9.19
C VAL A 196 -28.92 -0.76 9.48
N GLU A 197 -30.13 -0.40 9.05
CA GLU A 197 -31.26 -1.33 9.09
C GLU A 197 -31.17 -2.29 7.89
N ASP A 198 -31.13 -3.60 8.16
CA ASP A 198 -31.19 -4.65 7.14
C ASP A 198 -32.60 -4.75 6.54
N LYS A 199 -32.97 -3.75 5.74
CA LYS A 199 -34.22 -3.72 4.97
C LYS A 199 -33.92 -3.67 3.49
N GLU A 200 -34.70 -4.40 2.71
CA GLU A 200 -34.66 -4.33 1.25
C GLU A 200 -35.22 -2.96 0.83
N ILE A 201 -34.33 -2.04 0.46
CA ILE A 201 -34.71 -0.70 0.01
C ILE A 201 -34.96 -0.75 -1.49
N ASN A 202 -36.24 -0.73 -1.87
CA ASN A 202 -36.68 -0.68 -3.27
C ASN A 202 -36.80 0.76 -3.83
N GLU A 203 -36.38 1.76 -3.06
CA GLU A 203 -36.48 3.18 -3.39
C GLU A 203 -35.11 3.81 -3.71
N LEU A 204 -35.12 4.95 -4.39
CA LEU A 204 -33.89 5.68 -4.71
C LEU A 204 -33.30 6.30 -3.44
N VAL A 205 -32.07 5.89 -3.10
CA VAL A 205 -31.31 6.44 -1.97
C VAL A 205 -30.33 7.50 -2.47
N ALA A 206 -30.37 8.70 -1.89
CA ALA A 206 -29.40 9.75 -2.17
C ALA A 206 -28.16 9.58 -1.28
N ASP A 207 -26.98 9.54 -1.90
CA ASP A 207 -25.69 9.51 -1.20
C ASP A 207 -25.15 10.94 -0.99
N LEU A 208 -24.97 11.33 0.27
CA LEU A 208 -24.48 12.64 0.68
C LEU A 208 -23.12 12.49 1.38
N ASP A 209 -22.05 12.89 0.70
CA ASP A 209 -20.69 12.85 1.22
C ASP A 209 -20.10 14.26 1.45
N ILE A 210 -19.40 14.44 2.57
CA ILE A 210 -18.72 15.69 2.89
C ILE A 210 -17.30 15.66 2.30
N ASN A 211 -17.07 16.53 1.32
CA ASN A 211 -15.77 16.61 0.66
C ASN A 211 -14.65 17.00 1.64
N SER A 212 -13.72 16.07 1.90
CA SER A 212 -12.50 16.33 2.69
C SER A 212 -12.79 16.83 4.11
N PHE A 213 -13.66 16.11 4.82
CA PHE A 213 -14.12 16.43 6.19
C PHE A 213 -12.99 16.83 7.16
N TYR A 214 -12.05 15.93 7.48
CA TYR A 214 -11.00 16.22 8.47
C TYR A 214 -10.11 17.42 8.09
N PRO A 215 -9.56 17.53 6.86
CA PRO A 215 -8.79 18.71 6.47
C PRO A 215 -9.58 20.02 6.58
N ASN A 216 -10.88 20.03 6.26
CA ASN A 216 -11.71 21.22 6.39
C ASN A 216 -11.98 21.59 7.85
N ALA A 217 -12.27 20.61 8.71
CA ALA A 217 -12.43 20.83 10.15
C ALA A 217 -11.16 21.40 10.79
N ILE A 218 -10.00 20.88 10.40
CA ILE A 218 -8.68 21.39 10.81
C ILE A 218 -8.51 22.86 10.43
N ILE A 219 -8.84 23.22 9.18
CA ILE A 219 -8.71 24.60 8.70
C ILE A 219 -9.67 25.51 9.47
N GLN A 220 -10.95 25.16 9.51
CA GLN A 220 -12.01 25.97 10.12
C GLN A 220 -11.73 26.24 11.59
N ASN A 221 -11.29 25.23 12.33
CA ASN A 221 -11.08 25.34 13.78
C ASN A 221 -9.63 25.68 14.16
N ASN A 222 -8.79 26.02 13.18
CA ASN A 222 -7.36 26.30 13.35
C ASN A 222 -6.62 25.22 14.17
N ILE A 223 -6.94 23.94 13.98
CA ILE A 223 -6.44 22.85 14.83
C ILE A 223 -4.95 22.65 14.58
N ASP A 224 -4.10 22.99 15.55
CA ASP A 224 -2.66 22.79 15.49
C ASP A 224 -2.03 22.80 16.89
N LEU A 225 -0.81 22.30 17.03
CA LEU A 225 -0.05 22.40 18.29
C LEU A 225 0.25 23.84 18.67
N SER A 226 0.51 24.72 17.70
CA SER A 226 0.89 26.12 17.94
C SER A 226 -0.30 27.03 18.28
N THR A 227 -1.52 26.58 18.05
CA THR A 227 -2.75 27.34 18.28
C THR A 227 -3.57 26.76 19.44
N LEU A 228 -3.16 25.62 19.98
CA LEU A 228 -3.80 24.95 21.11
C LEU A 228 -3.67 25.79 22.38
N VAL A 229 -4.80 26.07 23.03
CA VAL A 229 -4.89 26.85 24.27
C VAL A 229 -5.31 25.95 25.44
N ASN A 230 -4.86 26.26 26.66
CA ASN A 230 -5.31 25.57 27.86
C ASN A 230 -6.81 25.85 28.09
N ASN A 231 -7.58 24.83 28.52
CA ASN A 231 -9.02 24.95 28.71
C ASN A 231 -9.39 25.96 29.81
N GLU A 232 -8.51 26.17 30.78
CA GLU A 232 -8.66 27.15 31.87
C GLU A 232 -8.59 28.61 31.39
N TYR A 233 -7.97 28.86 30.23
CA TYR A 233 -7.94 30.19 29.66
C TYR A 233 -9.31 30.53 29.07
N ASP A 234 -9.88 31.63 29.52
CA ASP A 234 -11.20 32.09 29.13
C ASP A 234 -11.09 33.39 28.34
N ASP A 235 -11.34 33.27 27.03
CA ASP A 235 -11.44 34.39 26.11
C ASP A 235 -12.53 34.05 25.10
N SER A 236 -13.50 34.95 24.97
CA SER A 236 -14.63 34.88 24.04
C SER A 236 -14.21 34.74 22.56
N SER A 237 -12.97 35.11 22.22
CA SER A 237 -12.44 35.05 20.86
C SER A 237 -12.02 33.64 20.42
N LEU A 238 -11.87 32.70 21.37
CA LEU A 238 -11.34 31.37 21.11
C LEU A 238 -12.33 30.49 20.33
N ILE A 239 -11.79 29.64 19.47
CA ILE A 239 -12.57 28.59 18.82
C ILE A 239 -12.67 27.40 19.78
N ILE A 240 -13.90 27.07 20.19
CA ILE A 240 -14.19 25.95 21.08
C ILE A 240 -14.63 24.76 20.24
N VAL A 241 -13.88 23.65 20.32
CA VAL A 241 -14.26 22.37 19.72
C VAL A 241 -14.91 21.51 20.81
N SER A 242 -16.20 21.23 20.66
CA SER A 242 -17.01 20.50 21.63
C SER A 242 -18.03 19.58 20.98
N ASN A 243 -18.44 18.54 21.70
CA ASN A 243 -19.62 17.74 21.36
C ASN A 243 -20.59 17.76 22.55
N LYS A 244 -21.79 18.33 22.32
CA LYS A 244 -22.81 18.57 23.34
C LYS A 244 -22.24 19.33 24.55
N GLU A 245 -21.94 18.62 25.63
CA GLU A 245 -21.48 19.18 26.91
C GLU A 245 -19.96 19.03 27.11
N LYS A 246 -19.28 18.25 26.26
CA LYS A 246 -17.85 17.98 26.40
C LYS A 246 -17.03 18.91 25.53
N ILE A 247 -16.28 19.82 26.17
CA ILE A 247 -15.24 20.60 25.52
C ILE A 247 -14.03 19.69 25.28
N TYR A 248 -13.70 19.44 24.01
CA TYR A 248 -12.47 18.76 23.66
C TYR A 248 -11.29 19.72 23.86
N ARG A 249 -11.19 20.79 23.07
CA ARG A 249 -10.11 21.79 23.19
C ARG A 249 -10.51 23.17 22.67
N LYS A 250 -9.71 24.17 23.05
CA LYS A 250 -9.78 25.55 22.56
C LYS A 250 -8.59 25.86 21.65
N PHE A 251 -8.82 26.63 20.59
CA PHE A 251 -7.79 27.05 19.65
C PHE A 251 -7.87 28.56 19.38
N LEU A 252 -6.72 29.18 19.08
CA LEU A 252 -6.65 30.57 18.65
C LEU A 252 -7.38 30.75 17.30
N PRO A 253 -8.21 31.78 17.12
CA PRO A 253 -8.86 32.06 15.86
C PRO A 253 -7.87 32.56 14.80
N HIS A 254 -8.08 32.18 13.54
CA HIS A 254 -7.23 32.67 12.44
C HIS A 254 -7.88 33.80 11.62
N TYR A 255 -9.20 34.05 11.70
CA TYR A 255 -9.92 35.10 10.95
C TYR A 255 -9.57 35.22 9.45
N ASN A 256 -9.36 34.09 8.79
CA ASN A 256 -8.81 33.98 7.42
C ASN A 256 -7.42 34.59 7.16
N ASP A 257 -6.75 35.10 8.18
CA ASP A 257 -5.37 35.56 8.16
C ASP A 257 -4.40 34.38 8.19
N LYS A 258 -3.53 34.29 7.19
CA LYS A 258 -2.55 33.21 7.04
C LYS A 258 -1.48 33.25 8.14
N GLU A 259 -1.15 34.42 8.68
CA GLU A 259 -0.11 34.56 9.70
C GLU A 259 -0.59 34.02 11.06
N LYS A 260 -1.91 34.05 11.30
CA LYS A 260 -2.56 33.50 12.49
C LYS A 260 -2.91 32.01 12.36
N MET A 261 -2.75 31.42 11.17
CA MET A 261 -3.00 29.99 10.98
C MET A 261 -1.89 29.15 11.62
N GLY A 262 -2.30 28.08 12.29
CA GLY A 262 -1.42 27.00 12.68
C GLY A 262 -0.76 26.33 11.47
N LEU A 263 0.26 25.51 11.73
CA LEU A 263 1.00 24.86 10.65
C LEU A 263 0.17 23.81 9.91
N MET A 264 -0.50 22.94 10.66
CA MET A 264 -1.39 21.91 10.12
C MET A 264 -2.53 22.48 9.25
N PRO A 265 -3.30 23.50 9.67
CA PRO A 265 -4.35 24.09 8.85
C PRO A 265 -3.78 24.83 7.62
N LEU A 266 -2.61 25.47 7.73
CA LEU A 266 -1.94 26.07 6.57
C LEU A 266 -1.57 25.01 5.51
N MET A 267 -1.04 23.87 5.96
CA MET A 267 -0.73 22.72 5.09
C MET A 267 -1.99 22.17 4.43
N CYS A 268 -3.04 21.87 5.21
CA CYS A 268 -4.32 21.37 4.68
C CYS A 268 -4.91 22.35 3.66
N LYS A 269 -4.92 23.66 3.95
CA LYS A 269 -5.45 24.69 3.05
C LYS A 269 -4.73 24.71 1.70
N LYS A 270 -3.39 24.57 1.71
CA LYS A 270 -2.62 24.51 0.47
C LYS A 270 -2.85 23.21 -0.30
N LEU A 271 -2.86 22.06 0.37
CA LEU A 271 -3.11 20.76 -0.28
C LEU A 271 -4.51 20.71 -0.91
N LEU A 272 -5.52 21.24 -0.23
CA LEU A 272 -6.88 21.31 -0.76
C LEU A 272 -7.02 22.28 -1.94
N SER A 273 -6.34 23.44 -1.90
CA SER A 273 -6.39 24.39 -3.03
C SER A 273 -5.76 23.77 -4.28
N GLU A 274 -4.60 23.13 -4.15
CA GLU A 274 -3.96 22.41 -5.26
C GLU A 274 -4.82 21.24 -5.76
N LYS A 275 -5.52 20.54 -4.85
CA LYS A 275 -6.42 19.43 -5.20
C LYS A 275 -7.63 19.92 -5.99
N SER A 276 -8.18 21.08 -5.64
CA SER A 276 -9.27 21.72 -6.39
C SER A 276 -8.84 22.06 -7.81
N VAL A 277 -7.63 22.60 -8.00
CA VAL A 277 -7.04 22.84 -9.33
C VAL A 277 -6.90 21.52 -10.10
N ALA A 278 -6.39 20.46 -9.46
CA ALA A 278 -6.30 19.15 -10.09
C ALA A 278 -7.67 18.62 -10.52
N LYS A 279 -8.72 18.74 -9.68
CA LYS A 279 -10.09 18.34 -10.03
C LYS A 279 -10.67 19.12 -11.21
N ILE A 280 -10.39 20.43 -11.31
CA ILE A 280 -10.79 21.24 -12.47
C ILE A 280 -10.12 20.69 -13.74
N ASN A 281 -8.82 20.41 -13.67
CA ASN A 281 -8.08 19.86 -14.81
C ASN A 281 -8.52 18.44 -15.18
N ILE A 282 -8.90 17.59 -14.23
CA ILE A 282 -9.53 16.28 -14.51
C ILE A 282 -10.78 16.47 -15.37
N LYS A 283 -11.64 17.44 -15.03
CA LYS A 283 -12.86 17.74 -15.82
C LYS A 283 -12.51 18.28 -17.21
N LYS A 284 -11.49 19.15 -17.29
CA LYS A 284 -11.03 19.76 -18.55
C LYS A 284 -10.43 18.74 -19.51
N TYR A 285 -9.65 17.79 -19.01
CA TYR A 285 -8.88 16.85 -19.82
C TYR A 285 -9.48 15.44 -19.86
N LYS A 286 -10.80 15.30 -19.66
CA LYS A 286 -11.51 14.00 -19.68
C LYS A 286 -11.20 13.13 -20.90
N ASN A 287 -11.00 13.76 -22.07
CA ASN A 287 -10.79 13.05 -23.34
C ASN A 287 -9.31 12.79 -23.66
N ASN A 288 -8.37 13.24 -22.83
CA ASN A 288 -6.94 13.00 -23.01
C ASN A 288 -6.46 12.03 -21.93
N ASN A 289 -6.29 10.75 -22.29
CA ASN A 289 -5.94 9.69 -21.35
C ASN A 289 -4.66 9.98 -20.53
N ILE A 290 -3.65 10.60 -21.15
CA ILE A 290 -2.38 10.90 -20.50
C ILE A 290 -2.57 11.99 -19.45
N LEU A 291 -3.20 13.11 -19.84
CA LEU A 291 -3.43 14.23 -18.93
C LEU A 291 -4.45 13.88 -17.84
N LEU A 292 -5.50 13.13 -18.19
CA LEU A 292 -6.47 12.62 -17.21
C LEU A 292 -5.78 11.78 -16.15
N SER A 293 -4.91 10.86 -16.57
CA SER A 293 -4.11 10.02 -15.69
C SER A 293 -3.21 10.84 -14.76
N TYR A 294 -2.49 11.82 -15.30
CA TYR A 294 -1.64 12.74 -14.54
C TYR A 294 -2.42 13.51 -13.47
N TRP A 295 -3.52 14.17 -13.85
CA TRP A 295 -4.29 15.00 -12.92
C TRP A 295 -5.04 14.17 -11.88
N THR A 296 -5.47 12.95 -12.24
CA THR A 296 -6.07 11.99 -11.31
C THR A 296 -5.04 11.55 -10.27
N ALA A 297 -3.84 11.15 -10.70
CA ALA A 297 -2.73 10.81 -9.81
C ALA A 297 -2.40 11.95 -8.85
N LYS A 298 -2.34 13.18 -9.37
CA LYS A 298 -2.06 14.38 -8.56
C LYS A 298 -3.15 14.64 -7.53
N SER A 299 -4.42 14.56 -7.93
CA SER A 299 -5.57 14.70 -7.01
C SER A 299 -5.55 13.63 -5.91
N ASN A 300 -5.22 12.39 -6.25
CA ASN A 300 -5.13 11.28 -5.31
C ASN A 300 -3.97 11.47 -4.32
N ALA A 301 -2.79 11.83 -4.80
CA ALA A 301 -1.63 12.11 -3.95
C ALA A 301 -1.91 13.25 -2.95
N LEU A 302 -2.55 14.33 -3.40
CA LEU A 302 -2.96 15.44 -2.54
C LEU A 302 -4.00 15.03 -1.49
N LYS A 303 -4.98 14.19 -1.87
CA LYS A 303 -5.97 13.63 -0.94
C LYS A 303 -5.28 12.77 0.14
N THR A 304 -4.40 11.85 -0.27
CA THR A 304 -3.68 10.96 0.63
C THR A 304 -2.84 11.75 1.62
N LEU A 305 -2.08 12.76 1.14
CA LEU A 305 -1.24 13.59 2.01
C LEU A 305 -2.07 14.44 2.99
N ALA A 306 -3.20 15.01 2.55
CA ALA A 306 -4.08 15.79 3.41
C ALA A 306 -4.65 14.93 4.55
N ASN A 307 -5.10 13.71 4.26
CA ASN A 307 -5.60 12.77 5.27
C ASN A 307 -4.48 12.28 6.20
N ALA A 308 -3.30 12.00 5.64
CA ALA A 308 -2.14 11.56 6.41
C ALA A 308 -1.62 12.63 7.37
N THR A 309 -1.76 13.91 7.03
CA THR A 309 -1.41 15.05 7.90
C THR A 309 -2.15 14.97 9.23
N TYR A 310 -3.47 14.77 9.20
CA TYR A 310 -4.28 14.53 10.39
C TYR A 310 -3.82 13.26 11.15
N GLY A 311 -3.74 12.12 10.44
CA GLY A 311 -3.40 10.83 11.05
C GLY A 311 -2.04 10.82 11.74
N TYR A 312 -1.09 11.64 11.27
CA TYR A 312 0.22 11.76 11.88
C TYR A 312 0.19 12.39 13.28
N SER A 313 -0.75 13.30 13.54
CA SER A 313 -0.94 13.90 14.88
C SER A 313 -1.56 12.92 15.89
N GLY A 314 -2.27 11.89 15.40
CA GLY A 314 -2.85 10.80 16.18
C GLY A 314 -1.92 9.59 16.36
N SER A 315 -0.77 9.56 15.67
CA SER A 315 0.19 8.45 15.78
C SER A 315 1.06 8.59 17.02
N ARG A 316 1.01 7.60 17.92
CA ARG A 316 1.79 7.56 19.18
C ARG A 316 3.31 7.64 18.98
N PHE A 317 3.79 7.25 17.80
CA PHE A 317 5.20 7.26 17.42
C PHE A 317 5.62 8.55 16.71
N SER A 318 4.71 9.53 16.59
CA SER A 318 4.99 10.84 16.01
C SER A 318 5.53 11.80 17.08
N PRO A 319 6.57 12.61 16.79
CA PRO A 319 6.94 13.74 17.64
C PRO A 319 5.81 14.77 17.81
N LEU A 320 4.89 14.82 16.84
CA LEU A 320 3.70 15.68 16.86
C LEU A 320 2.50 15.05 17.53
N PHE A 321 2.65 13.85 18.11
CA PHE A 321 1.57 13.15 18.77
C PHE A 321 0.93 14.02 19.86
N LYS A 322 -0.35 14.31 19.75
CA LYS A 322 -1.12 14.92 20.83
C LYS A 322 -2.54 14.40 20.74
N LYS A 323 -2.90 13.52 21.67
CA LYS A 323 -4.24 12.91 21.74
C LYS A 323 -5.34 13.95 21.62
N SER A 324 -5.18 15.10 22.29
CA SER A 324 -6.18 16.16 22.26
C SER A 324 -6.36 16.84 20.92
N ILE A 325 -5.34 16.85 20.06
CA ILE A 325 -5.47 17.38 18.69
C ILE A 325 -6.17 16.34 17.81
N ALA A 326 -5.77 15.07 17.92
CA ALA A 326 -6.38 14.01 17.13
C ALA A 326 -7.84 13.73 17.50
N SER A 327 -8.24 14.01 18.74
CA SER A 327 -9.61 13.84 19.22
C SER A 327 -10.51 15.07 19.06
N SER A 328 -9.97 16.21 18.63
CA SER A 328 -10.74 17.44 18.39
C SER A 328 -11.16 17.49 16.93
#